data_AF-A0A1W9RT09-F1
#
_entry.id   AF-A0A1W9RT09-F1
#
_cell.length_a   1.000
_cell.length_b   1.000
_cell.length_c   1.000
_cell.angle_alpha   90.00
_cell.angle_beta   90.00
_cell.angle_gamma   90.00
#
_symmetry.space_group_name_H-M   'P 1'
#
loop_
_entity.id
_entity.type
_entity.pdbx_description
1 polymer ?
#
loop_
_entity_poly.entity_id
_entity_poly.type
_entity_poly.pdbx_seq_one_letter_code
_entity_poly.pdbx_strand_id
1 'polypeptide(L)'
;MFKQILKELRRHAPFTSFGALTGIILMLIFHKLPAKISYNIFYILHPSHVLLSALVTASMYKLYKNKANFWNLILIGYVGSIGIATLSDSIVPYLGEMLLNLPNRGIHLGFIEKWWLVNPLAFIGIAIAYFKPTTKLPHSGHVLLSTWASLFHIIMATGQTLNWFSYIVVFLFLFLAV
;
A
#
# COMPACT_ATOMS: atom_id res chain seq x y z
N MET A 1 20.04 2.35 17.46
CA MET A 1 19.13 1.82 16.41
C MET A 1 17.67 1.79 16.86
N PHE A 2 17.28 1.02 17.90
CA PHE A 2 15.88 0.92 18.35
C PHE A 2 15.21 2.26 18.70
N LYS A 3 15.89 3.12 19.48
CA LYS A 3 15.38 4.48 19.80
C LYS A 3 15.10 5.32 18.56
N GLN A 4 15.84 5.11 17.48
CA GLN A 4 15.67 5.85 16.24
C GLN A 4 14.48 5.34 15.43
N ILE A 5 14.31 4.01 15.37
CA ILE A 5 13.11 3.39 14.77
C ILE A 5 11.86 3.90 15.49
N LEU A 6 11.84 3.87 16.82
CA LEU A 6 10.68 4.33 17.59
C LEU A 6 10.40 5.83 17.38
N LYS A 7 11.45 6.65 17.26
CA LYS A 7 11.33 8.08 16.97
C LYS A 7 10.74 8.33 15.58
N GLU A 8 11.16 7.58 14.56
CA GLU A 8 10.62 7.70 13.21
C GLU A 8 9.17 7.19 13.16
N LEU A 9 8.85 6.04 13.77
CA LEU A 9 7.47 5.54 13.86
C LEU A 9 6.54 6.57 14.52
N ARG A 10 6.97 7.18 15.63
CA ARG A 10 6.17 8.21 16.32
C ARG A 10 5.93 9.46 15.46
N ARG A 11 6.86 9.80 14.56
CA ARG A 11 6.71 10.93 13.63
C ARG A 11 5.75 10.62 12.48
N HIS A 12 5.71 9.37 12.02
CA HIS A 12 4.84 8.95 10.92
C HIS A 12 3.42 8.57 11.39
N ALA A 13 3.29 8.11 12.64
CA ALA A 13 2.02 7.69 13.24
C ALA A 13 0.84 8.66 13.04
N PRO A 14 0.96 10.00 13.14
CA PRO A 14 -0.17 10.89 12.91
C PRO A 14 -0.75 10.79 11.49
N PHE A 15 0.12 10.73 10.47
CA PHE A 15 -0.31 10.63 9.09
C PHE A 15 -0.82 9.23 8.76
N THR A 16 -0.20 8.19 9.31
CA THR A 16 -0.68 6.81 9.19
C THR A 16 -2.05 6.63 9.84
N SER A 17 -2.25 7.16 11.05
CA SER A 17 -3.54 7.18 11.73
C SER A 17 -4.59 7.94 10.93
N PHE A 18 -4.22 9.08 10.32
CA PHE A 18 -5.12 9.81 9.43
C PHE A 18 -5.54 8.95 8.24
N GLY A 19 -4.60 8.26 7.58
CA GLY A 19 -4.88 7.28 6.53
C GLY A 19 -5.86 6.21 6.99
N ALA A 20 -5.56 5.53 8.10
CA ALA A 20 -6.42 4.48 8.66
C ALA A 20 -7.82 5.00 9.04
N LEU A 21 -7.94 6.20 9.61
CA LEU A 21 -9.22 6.84 9.93
C LEU A 21 -10.03 7.11 8.66
N THR A 22 -9.41 7.67 7.61
CA THR A 22 -10.10 7.84 6.32
C THR A 22 -10.51 6.50 5.73
N GLY A 23 -9.70 5.46 5.90
CA GLY A 23 -10.03 4.09 5.50
C GLY A 23 -11.30 3.57 6.20
N ILE A 24 -11.44 3.78 7.52
CA ILE A 24 -12.65 3.39 8.25
C ILE A 24 -13.88 4.20 7.76
N ILE A 25 -13.73 5.50 7.53
CA ILE A 25 -14.82 6.33 7.00
C ILE A 25 -15.27 5.79 5.63
N LEU A 26 -14.31 5.51 4.74
CA LEU A 26 -14.59 4.90 3.44
C LEU A 26 -15.24 3.54 3.58
N MET A 27 -14.81 2.72 4.55
CA MET A 27 -15.43 1.42 4.82
C MET A 27 -16.92 1.58 5.19
N LEU A 28 -17.25 2.51 6.07
CA LEU A 28 -18.64 2.76 6.46
C LEU A 28 -19.51 3.15 5.25
N ILE A 29 -18.95 3.87 4.29
CA ILE A 29 -19.65 4.27 3.05
C ILE A 29 -19.75 3.09 2.07
N PHE A 30 -18.68 2.31 1.92
CA PHE A 30 -18.50 1.34 0.83
C PHE A 30 -18.59 -0.14 1.22
N HIS A 31 -18.88 -0.47 2.49
CA HIS A 31 -18.93 -1.86 2.97
C HIS A 31 -19.93 -2.77 2.24
N LYS A 32 -20.92 -2.19 1.55
CA LYS A 32 -21.92 -2.93 0.75
C LYS A 32 -21.54 -3.08 -0.72
N LEU A 33 -20.34 -2.64 -1.13
CA LEU A 33 -19.93 -2.80 -2.51
C LEU A 33 -19.78 -4.28 -2.88
N PRO A 34 -20.27 -4.69 -4.07
CA PRO A 34 -20.01 -6.01 -4.60
C PRO A 34 -18.51 -6.30 -4.69
N ALA A 35 -18.10 -7.53 -4.38
CA ALA A 35 -16.70 -7.96 -4.38
C ALA A 35 -15.97 -7.62 -5.70
N LYS A 36 -16.65 -7.75 -6.85
CA LYS A 36 -16.09 -7.39 -8.17
C LYS A 36 -15.76 -5.89 -8.30
N ILE A 37 -16.57 -5.01 -7.72
CA ILE A 37 -16.31 -3.56 -7.75
C ILE A 37 -15.14 -3.24 -6.82
N SER A 38 -15.13 -3.79 -5.61
CA SER A 38 -14.02 -3.62 -4.66
C SER A 38 -12.70 -4.14 -5.22
N TYR A 39 -12.70 -5.28 -5.92
CA TYR A 39 -11.56 -5.82 -6.65
C TYR A 39 -11.05 -4.86 -7.73
N ASN A 40 -11.94 -4.25 -8.51
CA ASN A 40 -11.54 -3.28 -9.53
C ASN A 40 -10.93 -2.02 -8.90
N ILE A 41 -11.50 -1.52 -7.79
CA ILE A 41 -10.96 -0.36 -7.09
C ILE A 41 -9.58 -0.68 -6.50
N PHE A 42 -9.42 -1.87 -5.89
CA PHE A 42 -8.11 -2.37 -5.46
C PHE A 42 -7.09 -2.32 -6.61
N TYR A 43 -7.46 -2.82 -7.79
CA TYR A 43 -6.59 -2.80 -8.97
C TYR A 43 -6.45 -1.46 -9.69
N ILE A 44 -7.09 -0.40 -9.22
CA ILE A 44 -6.77 0.99 -9.58
C ILE A 44 -5.79 1.58 -8.56
N LEU A 45 -6.05 1.34 -7.27
CA LEU A 45 -5.27 1.91 -6.16
C LEU A 45 -3.90 1.25 -6.01
N HIS A 46 -3.83 -0.08 -6.01
CA HIS A 46 -2.60 -0.83 -5.79
C HIS A 46 -1.53 -0.54 -6.86
N PRO A 47 -1.81 -0.56 -8.18
CA PRO A 47 -0.79 -0.23 -9.16
C PRO A 47 -0.37 1.26 -9.12
N SER A 48 -1.31 2.16 -8.77
CA SER A 48 -1.00 3.57 -8.54
C SER A 48 -0.09 3.76 -7.32
N HIS A 49 -0.34 3.01 -6.25
CA HIS A 49 0.53 2.92 -5.08
C HIS A 49 1.93 2.42 -5.46
N VAL A 50 2.03 1.31 -6.20
CA VAL A 50 3.30 0.75 -6.68
C VAL A 50 4.10 1.75 -7.52
N LEU A 51 3.46 2.52 -8.38
CA LEU A 51 4.12 3.59 -9.14
C LEU A 51 4.75 4.63 -8.20
N LEU A 52 3.96 5.16 -7.26
CA LEU A 52 4.44 6.18 -6.33
C LEU A 52 5.52 5.62 -5.39
N SER A 53 5.36 4.38 -4.93
CA SER A 53 6.33 3.69 -4.06
C SER A 53 7.66 3.48 -4.79
N ALA A 54 7.62 3.08 -6.06
CA ALA A 54 8.81 2.92 -6.89
C ALA A 54 9.52 4.27 -7.14
N LEU A 55 8.74 5.32 -7.43
CA LEU A 55 9.24 6.68 -7.57
C LEU A 55 9.94 7.17 -6.30
N VAL A 56 9.29 7.06 -5.13
CA VAL A 56 9.86 7.53 -3.86
C VAL A 56 11.11 6.73 -3.52
N THR A 57 11.05 5.41 -3.59
CA THR A 57 12.15 4.50 -3.23
C THR A 57 13.37 4.74 -4.10
N ALA A 58 13.20 4.82 -5.42
CA ALA A 58 14.28 5.12 -6.35
C ALA A 58 14.81 6.56 -6.19
N SER A 59 13.93 7.53 -5.92
CA SER A 59 14.32 8.93 -5.68
C SER A 59 15.16 9.07 -4.41
N MET A 60 14.79 8.39 -3.33
CA MET A 60 15.58 8.35 -2.10
C MET A 60 16.97 7.77 -2.36
N TYR A 61 17.07 6.65 -3.07
CA TYR A 61 18.39 6.11 -3.44
C TYR A 61 19.21 7.13 -4.24
N LYS A 62 18.61 7.77 -5.24
CA LYS A 62 19.32 8.71 -6.13
C LYS A 62 19.77 9.98 -5.40
N LEU A 63 18.93 10.56 -4.54
CA LEU A 63 19.23 11.82 -3.84
C LEU A 63 20.31 11.66 -2.77
N TYR A 64 20.37 10.50 -2.11
CA TYR A 64 21.31 10.26 -1.02
C TYR A 64 22.60 9.54 -1.46
N LYS A 65 22.70 9.11 -2.73
CA LYS A 65 23.90 8.48 -3.27
C LYS A 65 24.65 9.42 -4.20
N ASN A 66 25.89 9.76 -3.82
CA ASN A 66 26.78 10.67 -4.56
C ASN A 66 27.00 10.27 -6.03
N LYS A 67 26.99 8.96 -6.32
CA LYS A 67 26.93 8.37 -7.67
C LYS A 67 25.94 7.21 -7.67
N ALA A 68 24.69 7.48 -7.99
CA ALA A 68 23.65 6.46 -8.10
C ALA A 68 23.93 5.55 -9.32
N ASN A 69 24.19 4.27 -9.08
CA ASN A 69 24.36 3.30 -10.17
C ASN A 69 22.98 2.98 -10.77
N PHE A 70 22.89 2.99 -12.11
CA PHE A 70 21.65 2.76 -12.84
C PHE A 70 20.98 1.41 -12.49
N TRP A 71 21.75 0.32 -12.46
CA TRP A 71 21.23 -1.01 -12.13
C TRP A 71 20.75 -1.10 -10.68
N ASN A 72 21.48 -0.50 -9.75
CA ASN A 72 21.06 -0.43 -8.35
C ASN A 72 19.79 0.40 -8.17
N LEU A 73 19.62 1.48 -8.95
CA LEU A 73 18.40 2.29 -8.94
C LEU A 73 17.18 1.48 -9.37
N ILE A 74 17.32 0.67 -10.43
CA ILE A 74 16.26 -0.24 -10.86
C ILE A 74 15.98 -1.30 -9.79
N LEU A 75 17.02 -1.97 -9.30
CA LEU A 75 16.88 -3.05 -8.31
C LEU A 75 16.19 -2.55 -7.03
N ILE A 76 16.67 -1.45 -6.47
CA ILE A 76 16.15 -0.87 -5.23
C ILE A 76 14.73 -0.36 -5.44
N GLY A 77 14.46 0.34 -6.54
CA GLY A 77 13.13 0.84 -6.86
C GLY A 77 12.10 -0.28 -7.07
N TYR A 78 12.48 -1.34 -7.79
CA TYR A 78 11.58 -2.44 -8.13
C TYR A 78 11.31 -3.34 -6.92
N VAL A 79 12.37 -3.84 -6.26
CA VAL A 79 12.24 -4.74 -5.10
C VAL A 79 11.64 -4.00 -3.92
N GLY A 80 12.09 -2.77 -3.65
CA GLY A 80 11.55 -1.95 -2.56
C GLY A 80 10.10 -1.56 -2.77
N SER A 81 9.66 -1.31 -4.02
CA SER A 81 8.26 -1.01 -4.29
C SER A 81 7.38 -2.26 -4.26
N ILE A 82 7.64 -3.25 -5.12
CA ILE A 82 6.75 -4.41 -5.26
C ILE A 82 6.76 -5.26 -3.99
N GLY A 83 7.92 -5.45 -3.37
CA GLY A 83 8.02 -6.22 -2.13
C GLY A 83 7.20 -5.58 -1.01
N ILE A 84 7.40 -4.28 -0.77
CA ILE A 84 6.67 -3.57 0.29
C ILE A 84 5.19 -3.45 -0.06
N ALA A 85 4.83 -3.09 -1.31
CA ALA A 85 3.45 -2.96 -1.74
C ALA A 85 2.66 -4.27 -1.67
N THR A 86 3.32 -5.41 -1.91
CA THR A 86 2.69 -6.73 -1.74
C THR A 86 2.47 -7.04 -0.26
N LEU A 87 3.45 -6.73 0.59
CA LEU A 87 3.32 -6.90 2.04
C LEU A 87 2.19 -6.04 2.59
N SER A 88 2.16 -4.76 2.24
CA SER A 88 1.19 -3.78 2.71
C SER A 88 -0.21 -4.05 2.19
N ASP A 89 -0.38 -4.18 0.88
CA ASP A 89 -1.71 -4.10 0.26
C ASP A 89 -2.39 -5.46 0.12
N SER A 90 -1.63 -6.56 0.25
CA SER A 90 -2.14 -7.92 0.04
C SER A 90 -1.94 -8.81 1.27
N ILE A 91 -0.72 -8.90 1.81
CA ILE A 91 -0.43 -9.83 2.91
C ILE A 91 -1.03 -9.36 4.23
N VAL A 92 -0.79 -8.10 4.63
CA VAL A 92 -1.34 -7.57 5.89
C VAL A 92 -2.89 -7.59 5.89
N PRO A 93 -3.59 -7.10 4.83
CA PRO A 93 -5.04 -7.22 4.70
C PRO A 93 -5.54 -8.66 4.79
N TYR A 94 -4.91 -9.59 4.06
CA TYR A 94 -5.28 -11.00 4.10
C TYR A 94 -5.16 -11.60 5.52
N LEU A 95 -4.12 -11.24 6.29
CA LEU A 95 -4.02 -11.63 7.70
C LEU A 95 -5.17 -11.05 8.54
N GLY A 96 -5.61 -9.83 8.23
CA GLY A 96 -6.79 -9.22 8.85
C GLY A 96 -8.08 -9.96 8.51
N GLU A 97 -8.24 -10.37 7.25
CA GLU A 97 -9.38 -11.19 6.80
C GLU A 97 -9.41 -12.55 7.48
N MET A 98 -8.26 -13.18 7.65
CA MET A 98 -8.12 -14.43 8.39
C MET A 98 -8.51 -14.26 9.86
N LEU A 99 -8.02 -13.20 10.52
CA LEU A 99 -8.32 -12.93 11.93
C LEU A 99 -9.82 -12.64 12.14
N LEU A 100 -10.44 -11.94 11.20
CA LEU A 100 -11.88 -11.63 11.21
C LEU A 100 -12.77 -12.76 10.70
N ASN A 101 -12.18 -13.88 10.27
CA ASN A 101 -12.87 -15.02 9.67
C ASN A 101 -13.85 -14.61 8.55
N LEU A 102 -13.36 -13.76 7.63
CA LEU A 102 -14.19 -13.26 6.52
C LEU A 102 -14.44 -14.36 5.48
N PRO A 103 -15.65 -14.40 4.89
CA PRO A 103 -16.10 -15.51 4.05
C PRO A 103 -15.33 -15.63 2.73
N ASN A 104 -14.88 -14.51 2.14
CA ASN A 104 -14.26 -14.47 0.82
C ASN A 104 -12.77 -14.08 0.88
N ARG A 105 -12.06 -14.51 1.93
CA ARG A 105 -10.63 -14.26 2.10
C ARG A 105 -9.82 -14.76 0.91
N GLY A 106 -8.85 -13.97 0.46
CA GLY A 106 -8.02 -14.32 -0.70
C GLY A 106 -6.79 -13.44 -0.77
N ILE A 107 -5.64 -14.02 -1.10
CA ILE A 107 -4.42 -13.24 -1.30
C ILE A 107 -4.35 -12.76 -2.74
N HIS A 108 -4.22 -11.45 -2.94
CA HIS A 108 -4.15 -10.84 -4.27
C HIS A 108 -2.74 -10.34 -4.59
N LEU A 109 -1.95 -11.17 -5.27
CA LEU A 109 -0.56 -10.85 -5.60
C LEU A 109 -0.50 -10.06 -6.92
N GLY A 110 -0.61 -8.73 -6.83
CA GLY A 110 -0.77 -7.85 -7.99
C GLY A 110 0.30 -7.98 -9.07
N PHE A 111 1.57 -8.18 -8.69
CA PHE A 111 2.68 -8.36 -9.63
C PHE A 111 2.64 -9.70 -10.39
N ILE A 112 1.79 -10.64 -9.97
CA ILE A 112 1.53 -11.92 -10.63
C ILE A 112 0.19 -11.84 -11.38
N GLU A 113 -0.90 -11.53 -10.69
CA GLU A 113 -2.27 -11.51 -11.24
C GLU A 113 -2.46 -10.45 -12.32
N LYS A 114 -1.87 -9.27 -12.13
CA LYS A 114 -1.89 -8.14 -13.05
C LYS A 114 -0.47 -7.71 -13.37
N TRP A 115 0.41 -8.68 -13.63
CA TRP A 115 1.82 -8.45 -13.95
C TRP A 115 2.03 -7.40 -15.05
N TRP A 116 1.15 -7.40 -16.06
CA TRP A 116 1.15 -6.48 -17.20
C TRP A 116 0.80 -5.04 -16.84
N LEU A 117 0.24 -4.80 -15.65
CA LEU A 117 -0.11 -3.47 -15.15
C LEU A 117 0.85 -3.03 -14.04
N VAL A 118 1.05 -3.89 -13.03
CA VAL A 118 1.85 -3.58 -11.83
C VAL A 118 3.33 -3.42 -12.17
N ASN A 119 3.91 -4.36 -12.93
CA ASN A 119 5.35 -4.29 -13.23
C ASN A 119 5.70 -3.08 -14.11
N PRO A 120 4.96 -2.78 -15.20
CA PRO A 120 5.22 -1.57 -15.99
C PRO A 120 5.08 -0.29 -15.18
N LEU A 121 4.08 -0.18 -14.31
CA LEU A 121 3.91 1.01 -13.45
C LEU A 121 5.05 1.17 -12.43
N ALA A 122 5.60 0.08 -11.91
CA ALA A 122 6.81 0.12 -11.10
C ALA A 122 7.99 0.69 -11.91
N PHE A 123 8.24 0.18 -13.12
CA PHE A 123 9.31 0.69 -13.99
C PHE A 123 9.10 2.14 -14.42
N ILE A 124 7.86 2.57 -14.65
CA ILE A 124 7.54 3.99 -14.91
C ILE A 124 7.91 4.85 -13.71
N GLY A 125 7.56 4.44 -12.48
CA GLY A 125 7.95 5.15 -11.26
C GLY A 125 9.47 5.29 -11.13
N ILE A 126 10.21 4.22 -11.41
CA ILE A 126 11.68 4.21 -11.43
C ILE A 126 12.23 5.16 -12.51
N ALA A 127 11.66 5.15 -13.71
CA ALA A 127 12.06 6.03 -14.81
C ALA A 127 11.84 7.50 -14.45
N ILE A 128 10.69 7.83 -13.85
CA ILE A 128 10.42 9.19 -13.36
C ILE A 128 11.47 9.60 -12.32
N ALA A 129 11.80 8.72 -11.36
CA ALA A 129 12.85 8.98 -10.37
C ALA A 129 14.23 9.20 -11.01
N TYR A 130 14.53 8.46 -12.08
CA TYR A 130 15.77 8.60 -12.83
C TYR A 130 15.89 9.98 -13.49
N PHE A 131 14.82 10.57 -14.00
CA PHE A 131 14.89 11.92 -14.61
C PHE A 131 14.68 13.05 -13.60
N LYS A 132 13.70 12.91 -12.70
CA LYS A 132 13.27 13.96 -11.78
C LYS A 132 12.99 13.37 -10.38
N PRO A 133 14.05 13.13 -9.57
CA PRO A 133 13.88 12.51 -8.26
C PRO A 133 13.09 13.44 -7.33
N THR A 134 11.97 12.96 -6.79
CA THR A 134 11.10 13.69 -5.86
C THR A 134 10.51 12.75 -4.82
N THR A 135 10.35 13.22 -3.58
CA THR A 135 9.97 12.34 -2.46
C THR A 135 8.73 12.82 -1.72
N LYS A 136 8.59 14.09 -1.34
CA LYS A 136 7.55 14.54 -0.39
C LYS A 136 6.09 14.27 -0.84
N LEU A 137 5.67 14.79 -1.99
CA LEU A 137 4.29 14.59 -2.48
C LEU A 137 4.00 13.12 -2.85
N PRO A 138 4.89 12.44 -3.61
CA PRO A 138 4.74 11.01 -3.85
C PRO A 138 4.72 10.17 -2.55
N HIS A 139 5.42 10.61 -1.50
CA HIS A 139 5.44 9.94 -0.21
C HIS A 139 4.11 10.07 0.54
N SER A 140 3.48 11.24 0.57
CA SER A 140 2.12 11.32 1.14
C SER A 140 1.12 10.52 0.33
N GLY A 141 1.25 10.52 -1.00
CA GLY A 141 0.38 9.77 -1.91
C GLY A 141 0.46 8.26 -1.75
N HIS A 142 1.67 7.68 -1.75
CA HIS A 142 1.84 6.22 -1.71
C HIS A 142 1.28 5.61 -0.40
N VAL A 143 1.43 6.30 0.74
CA VAL A 143 0.86 5.90 2.04
C VAL A 143 -0.67 5.87 2.03
N LEU A 144 -1.31 6.92 1.51
CA LEU A 144 -2.77 6.98 1.45
C LEU A 144 -3.34 5.93 0.50
N LEU A 145 -2.73 5.79 -0.68
CA LEU A 145 -3.15 4.78 -1.66
C LEU A 145 -2.98 3.36 -1.12
N SER A 146 -1.92 3.08 -0.36
CA SER A 146 -1.73 1.78 0.29
C SER A 146 -2.82 1.49 1.32
N THR A 147 -3.14 2.47 2.17
CA THR A 147 -4.25 2.35 3.13
C THR A 147 -5.57 2.02 2.43
N TRP A 148 -5.88 2.72 1.34
CA TRP A 148 -7.13 2.52 0.62
C TRP A 148 -7.13 1.22 -0.19
N ALA A 149 -6.01 0.82 -0.79
CA ALA A 149 -5.89 -0.49 -1.44
C ALA A 149 -6.15 -1.61 -0.41
N SER A 150 -5.48 -1.54 0.74
CA SER A 150 -5.68 -2.46 1.86
C SER A 150 -7.13 -2.52 2.33
N LEU A 151 -7.81 -1.38 2.40
CA LEU A 151 -9.23 -1.32 2.72
C LEU A 151 -10.07 -2.07 1.68
N PHE A 152 -9.91 -1.77 0.40
CA PHE A 152 -10.72 -2.41 -0.64
C PHE A 152 -10.41 -3.91 -0.77
N HIS A 153 -9.22 -4.34 -0.35
CA HIS A 153 -8.89 -5.74 -0.15
C HIS A 153 -9.77 -6.39 0.93
N ILE A 154 -9.88 -5.78 2.10
CA ILE A 154 -10.75 -6.27 3.17
C ILE A 154 -12.25 -6.20 2.77
N ILE A 155 -12.68 -5.14 2.08
CA ILE A 155 -14.08 -5.00 1.64
C ILE A 155 -14.45 -6.12 0.66
N MET A 156 -13.58 -6.48 -0.30
CA MET A 156 -13.90 -7.58 -1.22
C MET A 156 -14.05 -8.92 -0.51
N ALA A 157 -13.33 -9.13 0.61
CA ALA A 157 -13.44 -10.33 1.42
C ALA A 157 -14.66 -10.35 2.36
N THR A 158 -15.23 -9.19 2.68
CA THR A 158 -16.20 -9.02 3.78
C THR A 158 -17.48 -9.83 3.58
N GLY A 159 -18.18 -9.72 2.44
CA GLY A 159 -19.36 -10.53 2.08
C GLY A 159 -20.56 -10.54 3.04
N GLN A 160 -20.47 -9.92 4.22
CA GLN A 160 -21.43 -9.93 5.32
C GLN A 160 -21.40 -8.61 6.10
N THR A 161 -22.35 -8.38 6.98
CA THR A 161 -22.31 -7.22 7.89
C THR A 161 -21.26 -7.41 8.98
N LEU A 162 -20.39 -6.43 9.18
CA LEU A 162 -19.36 -6.47 10.21
C LEU A 162 -19.89 -5.95 11.55
N ASN A 163 -19.38 -6.54 12.65
CA ASN A 163 -19.63 -6.04 14.01
C ASN A 163 -18.76 -4.80 14.27
N TRP A 164 -19.15 -3.95 15.23
CA TRP A 164 -18.39 -2.79 15.70
C TRP A 164 -16.93 -3.13 16.05
N PHE A 165 -16.70 -4.28 16.68
CA PHE A 165 -15.34 -4.74 17.00
C PHE A 165 -14.47 -4.97 15.76
N SER A 166 -15.06 -5.42 14.64
CA SER A 166 -14.34 -5.64 13.40
C SER A 166 -13.73 -4.35 12.86
N TYR A 167 -14.38 -3.21 13.01
CA TYR A 167 -13.83 -1.92 12.56
C TYR A 167 -12.57 -1.51 13.33
N ILE A 168 -12.48 -1.86 14.62
CA ILE A 168 -11.27 -1.62 15.43
C ILE A 168 -10.13 -2.48 14.91
N VAL A 169 -10.40 -3.76 14.63
CA VAL A 169 -9.41 -4.66 14.05
C VAL A 169 -8.96 -4.17 12.68
N VAL A 170 -9.89 -3.82 11.78
CA VAL A 170 -9.57 -3.26 10.46
C VAL A 170 -8.72 -2.00 10.60
N PHE A 171 -9.05 -1.10 11.52
CA PHE A 171 -8.25 0.10 11.77
C PHE A 171 -6.79 -0.24 12.10
N LEU A 172 -6.56 -1.23 12.97
CA LEU A 172 -5.21 -1.68 13.32
C LEU A 172 -4.48 -2.28 12.11
N PHE A 173 -5.16 -3.08 11.30
CA PHE A 173 -4.55 -3.64 10.09
C PHE A 173 -4.24 -2.57 9.04
N LEU A 174 -5.12 -1.58 8.85
CA LEU A 174 -4.86 -0.44 7.97
C LEU A 174 -3.69 0.41 8.48
N PHE A 175 -3.57 0.59 9.80
CA PHE A 175 -2.44 1.30 10.39
C PHE A 175 -1.13 0.54 10.22
N LEU A 176 -1.14 -0.79 10.34
CA LEU A 176 0.03 -1.65 10.18
C LEU A 176 0.45 -1.87 8.73
N ALA A 177 -0.47 -1.68 7.78
CA ALA A 177 -0.21 -1.85 6.35
C ALA A 177 0.67 -0.73 5.76
N VAL A 178 0.86 0.39 6.46
CA VAL A 178 1.52 1.60 5.94
C VAL A 178 2.99 1.70 6.32
#